data_AF-A0A2D6EVI4-F1
#
_entry.id   AF-A0A2D6EVI4-F1
#
_cell.length_a   1.000
_cell.length_b   1.000
_cell.length_c   1.000
_cell.angle_alpha   90.00
_cell.angle_beta   90.00
_cell.angle_gamma   90.00
#
_symmetry.space_group_name_H-M   'P 1'
#
loop_
_entity.id
_entity.type
_entity.pdbx_description
1 polymer ?
#
loop_
_entity_poly.entity_id
_entity_poly.type
_entity_poly.pdbx_seq_one_letter_code
_entity_poly.pdbx_strand_id
1 'polypeptide(L)'
;MKRALLLLLLVACAAPEVVDYGTPEPQIPEGNLHVVLQSPEGVSVEINKITLDDILVEDVPITYTAVQPTLLGTLRGEGQVLNALTLEFGEVFVGGRKTVMPSQTVKIVHPFTIRNHEDTVIVLELLKHESTFDANRLVFAPVFRVYEISNAKVTLQSSRQISTTGAKGEVLKIGMNEHGVTGPGLTIPRTSRIIVEGDNVRLDSVTVPEPEILREKLTTTLGERPRVTKITVISYRMSPVKLTAREGQYIQLYFTSFDEVYGIDLEGYDLHVDLQPRQSQTVEFTADKKGTFELRCDSTCKGKENRLMGKLTVR
;
A
#
# COMPACT_ATOMS: atom_id res chain seq x y z
N MET A 1 -91.75 -0.85 -37.01
CA MET A 1 -90.27 -0.87 -37.08
C MET A 1 -89.70 0.28 -36.27
N LYS A 2 -89.04 0.01 -35.14
CA LYS A 2 -87.91 0.78 -34.58
C LYS A 2 -87.44 0.06 -33.31
N ARG A 3 -86.25 -0.55 -33.42
CA ARG A 3 -85.51 -1.21 -32.35
C ARG A 3 -84.97 -0.14 -31.40
N ALA A 4 -85.18 -0.27 -30.10
CA ALA A 4 -84.46 0.52 -29.10
C ALA A 4 -83.41 -0.40 -28.45
N LEU A 5 -82.17 0.02 -28.63
CA LEU A 5 -80.93 -0.69 -28.37
C LEU A 5 -80.65 -0.73 -26.86
N LEU A 6 -80.36 -1.92 -26.35
CA LEU A 6 -79.90 -2.17 -24.98
C LEU A 6 -78.49 -1.57 -24.82
N LEU A 7 -78.37 -0.44 -24.13
CA LEU A 7 -77.07 0.16 -23.81
C LEU A 7 -76.55 -0.47 -22.51
N LEU A 8 -75.68 -1.46 -22.64
CA LEU A 8 -74.93 -2.06 -21.53
C LEU A 8 -73.84 -1.06 -21.11
N LEU A 9 -74.02 -0.35 -20.00
CA LEU A 9 -72.94 0.43 -19.37
C LEU A 9 -71.98 -0.55 -18.68
N LEU A 10 -70.89 -0.89 -19.36
CA LEU A 10 -69.71 -1.50 -18.75
C LEU A 10 -69.01 -0.44 -17.90
N VAL A 11 -69.28 -0.43 -16.60
CA VAL A 11 -68.45 0.28 -15.62
C VAL A 11 -67.16 -0.54 -15.48
N ALA A 12 -66.13 -0.17 -16.22
CA ALA A 12 -64.78 -0.66 -15.98
C ALA A 12 -64.33 -0.11 -14.62
N CYS A 13 -64.37 -0.95 -13.59
CA CYS A 13 -63.76 -0.66 -12.31
C CYS A 13 -62.24 -0.69 -12.54
N ALA A 14 -61.61 0.47 -12.73
CA ALA A 14 -60.17 0.58 -12.70
C ALA A 14 -59.70 0.13 -11.31
N ALA A 15 -58.89 -0.92 -11.26
CA ALA A 15 -58.27 -1.36 -10.03
C ALA A 15 -57.47 -0.17 -9.44
N PRO A 16 -57.54 0.08 -8.13
CA PRO A 16 -56.75 1.15 -7.53
C PRO A 16 -55.27 0.85 -7.77
N GLU A 17 -54.53 1.83 -8.30
CA GLU A 17 -53.07 1.77 -8.35
C GLU A 17 -52.56 1.55 -6.92
N VAL A 18 -52.01 0.37 -6.67
CA VAL A 18 -51.25 0.11 -5.45
C VAL A 18 -49.97 0.92 -5.58
N VAL A 19 -49.96 2.10 -4.96
CA VAL A 19 -48.74 2.88 -4.76
C VAL A 19 -47.89 2.11 -3.77
N ASP A 20 -46.89 1.39 -4.28
CA ASP A 20 -45.87 0.76 -3.47
C ASP A 20 -45.00 1.85 -2.84
N TYR A 21 -45.34 2.22 -1.60
CA TYR A 21 -44.44 2.96 -0.72
C TYR A 21 -43.37 1.97 -0.26
N GLY A 22 -42.49 1.58 -1.18
CA GLY A 22 -41.45 0.60 -0.94
C GLY A 22 -40.85 0.83 0.44
N THR A 23 -40.80 -0.23 1.26
CA THR A 23 -40.16 -0.14 2.58
C THR A 23 -38.80 0.49 2.39
N PRO A 24 -38.49 1.64 3.04
CA PRO A 24 -37.21 2.30 2.86
C PRO A 24 -36.13 1.27 3.13
N GLU A 25 -35.28 1.07 2.13
CA GLU A 25 -34.19 0.11 2.20
C GLU A 25 -33.40 0.44 3.47
N PRO A 26 -33.11 -0.55 4.34
CA PRO A 26 -32.45 -0.28 5.59
C PRO A 26 -31.12 0.40 5.29
N GLN A 27 -31.04 1.70 5.62
CA GLN A 27 -29.81 2.47 5.43
C GLN A 27 -28.73 1.81 6.26
N ILE A 28 -27.73 1.24 5.60
CA ILE A 28 -26.57 0.66 6.26
C ILE A 28 -25.74 1.85 6.75
N PRO A 29 -25.55 2.03 8.06
CA PRO A 29 -24.73 3.09 8.58
C PRO A 29 -23.29 3.01 8.07
N GLU A 30 -22.81 4.13 7.55
CA GLU A 30 -21.48 4.30 7.01
C GLU A 30 -20.39 4.14 8.09
N GLY A 31 -19.23 3.66 7.66
CA GLY A 31 -18.00 3.73 8.45
C GLY A 31 -17.16 4.93 8.04
N ASN A 32 -16.24 5.34 8.90
CA ASN A 32 -15.29 6.40 8.58
C ASN A 32 -13.88 5.85 8.45
N LEU A 33 -13.12 6.42 7.54
CA LEU A 33 -11.68 6.19 7.41
C LEU A 33 -10.94 7.49 7.68
N HIS A 34 -10.23 7.54 8.79
CA HIS A 34 -9.45 8.71 9.21
C HIS A 34 -7.99 8.57 8.81
N VAL A 35 -7.40 9.62 8.25
CA VAL A 35 -5.95 9.66 7.95
C VAL A 35 -5.26 10.53 8.97
N VAL A 36 -4.21 10.02 9.59
CA VAL A 36 -3.51 10.67 10.70
C VAL A 36 -2.03 10.73 10.40
N LEU A 37 -1.42 11.88 10.66
CA LEU A 37 0.03 12.06 10.56
C LEU A 37 0.63 12.31 11.94
N GLN A 38 1.73 11.60 12.20
CA GLN A 38 2.59 11.80 13.35
C GLN A 38 4.03 11.99 12.87
N SER A 39 4.71 13.00 13.41
CA SER A 39 6.08 13.34 13.06
C SER A 39 6.93 13.61 14.30
N PRO A 40 8.25 13.40 14.22
CA PRO A 40 9.18 13.92 15.22
C PRO A 40 9.18 15.45 15.25
N GLU A 41 9.70 15.99 16.35
CA GLU A 41 10.01 17.42 16.50
C GLU A 41 10.91 17.93 15.39
N GLY A 42 10.71 19.19 14.99
CA GLY A 42 11.57 19.89 14.04
C GLY A 42 11.32 19.60 12.56
N VAL A 43 10.31 18.79 12.22
CA VAL A 43 9.85 18.59 10.84
C VAL A 43 8.47 19.20 10.66
N SER A 44 8.35 20.09 9.68
CA SER A 44 7.08 20.68 9.24
C SER A 44 6.82 20.29 7.79
N VAL A 45 5.58 19.89 7.50
CA VAL A 45 5.18 19.36 6.21
C VAL A 45 3.85 19.99 5.82
N GLU A 46 3.76 20.57 4.64
CA GLU A 46 2.48 20.91 4.04
C GLU A 46 1.94 19.72 3.24
N ILE A 47 0.68 19.37 3.48
CA ILE A 47 -0.05 18.37 2.71
C ILE A 47 -1.12 19.11 1.90
N ASN A 48 -0.96 19.08 0.58
CA ASN A 48 -1.83 19.78 -0.37
C ASN A 48 -3.05 18.95 -0.77
N LYS A 49 -2.90 17.63 -0.82
CA LYS A 49 -3.98 16.73 -1.23
C LYS A 49 -3.77 15.32 -0.67
N ILE A 50 -4.87 14.65 -0.35
CA ILE A 50 -4.88 13.25 0.08
C ILE A 50 -5.98 12.54 -0.70
N THR A 51 -5.66 11.42 -1.34
CA THR A 51 -6.66 10.59 -2.02
C THR A 51 -6.54 9.12 -1.63
N LEU A 52 -7.68 8.42 -1.64
CA LEU A 52 -7.75 6.97 -1.55
C LEU A 52 -8.46 6.45 -2.81
N ASP A 53 -7.77 5.65 -3.64
CA ASP A 53 -8.24 5.27 -4.98
C ASP A 53 -8.85 6.45 -5.76
N ASP A 54 -8.14 7.58 -5.76
CA ASP A 54 -8.52 8.84 -6.39
C ASP A 54 -9.73 9.57 -5.77
N ILE A 55 -10.33 9.02 -4.71
CA ILE A 55 -11.34 9.70 -3.89
C ILE A 55 -10.64 10.68 -2.96
N LEU A 56 -11.01 11.95 -3.02
CA LEU A 56 -10.47 12.98 -2.14
C LEU A 56 -10.87 12.71 -0.69
N VAL A 57 -9.90 12.73 0.21
CA VAL A 57 -10.18 12.77 1.65
C VAL A 57 -10.48 14.22 2.02
N GLU A 58 -11.64 14.47 2.64
CA GLU A 58 -12.10 15.82 3.00
C GLU A 58 -11.14 16.50 4.02
N ASP A 59 -11.14 17.84 4.05
CA ASP A 59 -10.38 18.73 4.98
C ASP A 59 -8.87 19.01 4.70
N VAL A 60 -8.43 18.88 3.45
CA VAL A 60 -7.06 19.20 2.98
C VAL A 60 -7.10 20.51 2.13
N PRO A 61 -6.17 21.50 2.23
CA PRO A 61 -4.76 21.44 2.65
C PRO A 61 -4.46 21.75 4.11
N ILE A 62 -3.32 21.23 4.60
CA ILE A 62 -2.86 21.37 5.98
C ILE A 62 -1.36 21.60 6.03
N THR A 63 -0.93 22.73 6.61
CA THR A 63 0.44 22.89 7.10
C THR A 63 0.54 22.20 8.45
N TYR A 64 1.32 21.14 8.52
CA TYR A 64 1.53 20.33 9.71
C TYR A 64 2.89 20.65 10.33
N THR A 65 2.91 20.90 11.63
CA THR A 65 4.11 21.09 12.45
C THR A 65 3.79 20.50 13.81
N ALA A 66 3.91 19.17 14.00
CA ALA A 66 3.56 18.62 15.30
C ALA A 66 4.36 17.39 15.71
N VAL A 67 4.48 17.29 17.04
CA VAL A 67 5.05 16.20 17.84
C VAL A 67 3.98 15.15 18.19
N GLN A 68 2.72 15.44 17.86
CA GLN A 68 1.53 14.70 18.27
C GLN A 68 0.71 14.24 17.04
N PRO A 69 -0.14 13.20 17.20
CA PRO A 69 -1.01 12.73 16.13
C PRO A 69 -2.03 13.80 15.70
N THR A 70 -2.03 14.13 14.42
CA THR A 70 -2.96 15.11 13.83
C THR A 70 -3.84 14.44 12.79
N LEU A 71 -5.16 14.62 12.91
CA LEU A 71 -6.12 14.23 11.90
C LEU A 71 -5.91 15.08 10.65
N LEU A 72 -5.59 14.42 9.55
CA LEU A 72 -5.41 15.07 8.24
C LEU A 72 -6.71 15.17 7.45
N GLY A 73 -7.62 14.23 7.65
CA GLY A 73 -8.88 14.20 6.95
C GLY A 73 -9.66 12.92 7.22
N THR A 74 -10.92 12.92 6.80
CA THR A 74 -11.82 11.78 6.94
C THR A 74 -12.47 11.48 5.60
N LEU A 75 -12.49 10.21 5.22
CA LEU A 75 -13.31 9.71 4.13
C LEU A 75 -14.49 8.96 4.74
N ARG A 76 -15.71 9.38 4.37
CA ARG A 76 -16.96 8.74 4.78
C ARG A 76 -17.49 7.90 3.63
N GLY A 77 -18.07 6.76 3.96
CA GLY A 77 -18.77 5.96 2.95
C GLY A 77 -19.17 4.59 3.43
N GLU A 78 -19.85 3.88 2.55
CA GLU A 78 -20.22 2.49 2.75
C GLU A 78 -18.99 1.58 2.73
N GLY A 79 -19.16 0.37 3.25
CA GLY A 79 -18.12 -0.63 3.36
C GLY A 79 -17.46 -0.94 2.02
N GLN A 80 -16.20 -0.56 1.87
CA GLN A 80 -15.44 -0.69 0.62
C GLN A 80 -13.95 -0.92 0.91
N VAL A 81 -13.26 -1.51 -0.07
CA VAL A 81 -11.81 -1.69 -0.06
C VAL A 81 -11.17 -0.72 -1.04
N LEU A 82 -10.22 0.07 -0.55
CA LEU A 82 -9.46 1.08 -1.29
C LEU A 82 -8.01 0.60 -1.37
N ASN A 83 -7.40 0.61 -2.54
CA ASN A 83 -6.15 -0.08 -2.81
C ASN A 83 -4.91 0.81 -2.72
N ALA A 84 -5.10 2.12 -2.78
CA ALA A 84 -4.00 3.06 -2.74
C ALA A 84 -4.33 4.35 -1.99
N LEU A 85 -3.47 4.71 -1.04
CA LEU A 85 -3.42 6.03 -0.41
C LEU A 85 -2.36 6.88 -1.10
N THR A 86 -2.73 8.06 -1.56
CA THR A 86 -1.82 9.03 -2.18
C THR A 86 -1.79 10.32 -1.37
N LEU A 87 -0.59 10.81 -1.08
CA LEU A 87 -0.32 12.06 -0.37
C LEU A 87 0.43 12.98 -1.33
N GLU A 88 -0.10 14.18 -1.57
CA GLU A 88 0.58 15.25 -2.30
C GLU A 88 1.09 16.29 -1.28
N PHE A 89 2.39 16.51 -1.28
CA PHE A 89 3.13 17.37 -0.38
C PHE A 89 3.35 18.75 -1.02
N GLY A 90 3.18 19.80 -0.22
CA GLY A 90 3.55 21.16 -0.56
C GLY A 90 4.97 21.47 -0.09
N GLU A 91 5.13 22.58 0.64
CA GLU A 91 6.41 22.93 1.24
C GLU A 91 6.78 22.04 2.43
N VAL A 92 8.06 21.64 2.49
CA VAL A 92 8.60 20.83 3.59
C VAL A 92 9.77 21.56 4.22
N PHE A 93 9.74 21.69 5.54
CA PHE A 93 10.80 22.31 6.33
C PHE A 93 11.37 21.33 7.35
N VAL A 94 12.69 21.29 7.44
CA VAL A 94 13.43 20.48 8.43
C VAL A 94 14.37 21.42 9.19
N GLY A 95 14.23 21.48 10.51
CA GLY A 95 14.99 22.42 11.35
C GLY A 95 14.81 23.89 10.92
N GLY A 96 13.61 24.25 10.44
CA GLY A 96 13.31 25.59 9.93
C GLY A 96 13.87 25.92 8.54
N ARG A 97 14.59 24.99 7.89
CA ARG A 97 15.12 25.17 6.53
C ARG A 97 14.20 24.52 5.52
N LYS A 98 13.85 25.27 4.46
CA LYS A 98 13.10 24.73 3.33
C LYS A 98 13.89 23.62 2.66
N THR A 99 13.21 22.51 2.40
CA THR A 99 13.78 21.32 1.76
C THR A 99 13.16 21.09 0.39
N VAL A 100 13.82 20.29 -0.42
CA VAL A 100 13.32 19.81 -1.70
C VAL A 100 12.92 18.36 -1.53
N MET A 101 11.66 18.04 -1.81
CA MET A 101 11.21 16.66 -1.84
C MET A 101 11.45 16.11 -3.26
N PRO A 102 12.15 14.97 -3.43
CA PRO A 102 12.44 14.39 -4.74
C PRO A 102 11.18 14.11 -5.58
N SER A 103 10.11 13.69 -4.89
CA SER A 103 8.76 13.62 -5.42
C SER A 103 7.85 14.30 -4.42
N GLN A 104 7.02 15.24 -4.88
CA GLN A 104 5.95 15.84 -4.07
C GLN A 104 4.80 14.85 -3.83
N THR A 105 4.92 13.60 -4.24
CA THR A 105 3.85 12.59 -4.09
C THR A 105 4.39 11.32 -3.45
N VAL A 106 3.68 10.84 -2.43
CA VAL A 106 3.85 9.49 -1.88
C VAL A 106 2.61 8.67 -2.19
N LYS A 107 2.78 7.56 -2.91
CA LYS A 107 1.72 6.59 -3.16
C LYS A 107 1.99 5.29 -2.41
N ILE A 108 1.00 4.85 -1.65
CA ILE A 108 1.03 3.65 -0.82
C ILE A 108 0.03 2.67 -1.41
N VAL A 109 0.51 1.55 -1.95
CA VAL A 109 -0.33 0.50 -2.52
C VAL A 109 -0.55 -0.59 -1.47
N HIS A 110 -1.67 -0.50 -0.77
CA HIS A 110 -2.09 -1.40 0.30
C HIS A 110 -3.63 -1.36 0.40
N PRO A 111 -4.31 -2.51 0.59
CA PRO A 111 -5.76 -2.51 0.73
C PRO A 111 -6.20 -1.95 2.09
N PHE A 112 -6.79 -0.75 2.08
CA PHE A 112 -7.45 -0.10 3.21
C PHE A 112 -8.95 -0.41 3.18
N THR A 113 -9.53 -0.78 4.32
CA THR A 113 -10.95 -1.16 4.37
C THR A 113 -11.77 -0.16 5.19
N ILE A 114 -12.81 0.40 4.57
CA ILE A 114 -13.92 1.02 5.27
C ILE A 114 -14.88 -0.11 5.66
N ARG A 115 -15.20 -0.22 6.94
CA ARG A 115 -16.15 -1.22 7.45
C ARG A 115 -17.40 -0.51 7.92
N ASN A 116 -18.57 -1.06 7.62
CA ASN A 116 -19.83 -0.49 8.08
C ASN A 116 -19.83 -0.38 9.61
N HIS A 117 -20.30 0.74 10.15
CA HIS A 117 -20.39 1.02 11.58
C HIS A 117 -19.08 1.05 12.38
N GLU A 118 -17.91 0.98 11.72
CA GLU A 118 -16.62 0.97 12.39
C GLU A 118 -15.74 2.10 11.85
N ASP A 119 -15.11 2.85 12.75
CA ASP A 119 -14.05 3.77 12.36
C ASP A 119 -12.75 2.98 12.16
N THR A 120 -12.11 3.21 11.02
CA THR A 120 -10.74 2.76 10.74
C THR A 120 -9.84 3.98 10.72
N VAL A 121 -8.67 3.87 11.36
CA VAL A 121 -7.67 4.96 11.36
C VAL A 121 -6.40 4.49 10.66
N ILE A 122 -6.02 5.17 9.57
CA ILE A 122 -4.71 5.01 8.92
C ILE A 122 -3.74 5.96 9.62
N VAL A 123 -2.69 5.40 10.21
CA VAL A 123 -1.63 6.18 10.84
C VAL A 123 -0.40 6.19 9.95
N LEU A 124 0.03 7.40 9.58
CA LEU A 124 1.29 7.70 8.92
C LEU A 124 2.25 8.24 9.98
N GLU A 125 3.18 7.42 10.44
CA GLU A 125 4.19 7.80 11.43
C GLU A 125 5.52 8.05 10.70
N LEU A 126 5.93 9.31 10.58
CA LEU A 126 7.25 9.65 10.05
C LEU A 126 8.31 9.19 11.06
N LEU A 127 9.06 8.14 10.72
CA LEU A 127 10.08 7.55 11.59
C LEU A 127 11.38 8.35 11.57
N LYS A 128 11.77 8.78 10.38
CA LYS A 128 12.98 9.56 10.11
C LYS A 128 12.89 10.16 8.71
N HIS A 129 13.74 11.12 8.45
CA HIS A 129 14.00 11.61 7.11
C HIS A 129 15.45 11.33 6.74
N GLU A 130 15.67 10.86 5.53
CA GLU A 130 17.01 10.72 4.95
C GLU A 130 17.32 12.04 4.24
N SER A 131 17.71 13.04 5.03
CA SER A 131 18.10 14.32 4.47
C SER A 131 19.53 14.28 3.97
N THR A 132 19.69 14.52 2.68
CA THR A 132 20.99 14.66 2.04
C THR A 132 21.13 16.06 1.45
N PHE A 133 22.36 16.51 1.25
CA PHE A 133 22.63 17.72 0.48
C PHE A 133 22.94 17.33 -0.96
N ASP A 134 22.12 17.81 -1.90
CA ASP A 134 22.41 17.75 -3.32
C ASP A 134 22.54 19.18 -3.86
N ALA A 135 23.67 19.49 -4.50
CA ALA A 135 23.95 20.81 -5.08
C ALA A 135 23.57 22.01 -4.17
N ASN A 136 23.91 21.92 -2.88
CA ASN A 136 23.62 22.94 -1.85
C ASN A 136 22.13 23.09 -1.44
N ARG A 137 21.27 22.13 -1.83
CA ARG A 137 19.86 22.04 -1.44
C ARG A 137 19.69 20.88 -0.47
N LEU A 138 18.91 21.10 0.59
CA LEU A 138 18.54 20.06 1.54
C LEU A 138 17.41 19.23 0.91
N VAL A 139 17.69 17.98 0.58
CA VAL A 139 16.71 17.03 0.02
C VAL A 139 16.01 16.32 1.18
N PHE A 140 14.70 16.14 1.10
CA PHE A 140 13.91 15.43 2.10
C PHE A 140 13.36 14.13 1.54
N ALA A 141 13.84 13.01 2.06
CA ALA A 141 13.40 11.67 1.70
C ALA A 141 12.76 10.99 2.92
N PRO A 142 11.42 11.02 3.07
CA PRO A 142 10.77 10.53 4.28
C PRO A 142 10.71 9.00 4.34
N VAL A 143 10.76 8.48 5.57
CA VAL A 143 10.45 7.08 5.88
C VAL A 143 9.28 7.02 6.84
N PHE A 144 8.15 6.48 6.36
CA PHE A 144 6.94 6.30 7.13
C PHE A 144 6.80 4.86 7.63
N ARG A 145 6.27 4.72 8.85
CA ARG A 145 5.55 3.53 9.29
C ARG A 145 4.07 3.79 9.07
N VAL A 146 3.42 2.88 8.35
CA VAL A 146 2.01 2.95 8.02
C VAL A 146 1.32 1.75 8.64
N TYR A 147 0.21 1.98 9.33
CA TYR A 147 -0.59 0.91 9.89
C TYR A 147 -2.03 1.36 10.10
N GLU A 148 -2.93 0.39 10.13
CA GLU A 148 -4.34 0.61 10.41
C GLU A 148 -4.67 0.31 11.88
N ILE A 149 -5.63 1.05 12.42
CA ILE A 149 -6.30 0.73 13.66
C ILE A 149 -7.76 0.46 13.30
N SER A 150 -8.16 -0.80 13.33
CA SER A 150 -9.53 -1.22 13.07
C SER A 150 -10.37 -1.11 14.35
N ASN A 151 -11.69 -0.91 14.20
CA ASN A 151 -12.59 -0.72 15.33
C ASN A 151 -12.11 0.40 16.27
N ALA A 152 -11.61 1.48 15.66
CA ALA A 152 -11.01 2.56 16.39
C ALA A 152 -12.08 3.33 17.16
N LYS A 153 -11.79 3.66 18.42
CA LYS A 153 -12.46 4.77 19.11
C LYS A 153 -11.64 6.01 18.89
N VAL A 154 -12.20 7.00 18.19
CA VAL A 154 -11.54 8.28 17.91
C VAL A 154 -12.05 9.33 18.87
N THR A 155 -11.15 10.06 19.53
CA THR A 155 -11.50 11.19 20.39
C THR A 155 -10.72 12.42 19.95
N LEU A 156 -11.44 13.49 19.58
CA LEU A 156 -10.85 14.79 19.29
C LEU A 156 -10.48 15.49 20.60
N GLN A 157 -9.20 15.82 20.76
CA GLN A 157 -8.67 16.54 21.91
C GLN A 157 -8.68 18.06 21.69
N SER A 158 -8.50 18.48 20.43
CA SER A 158 -8.67 19.85 19.95
C SER A 158 -9.12 19.82 18.49
N SER A 159 -9.10 20.94 17.77
CA SER A 159 -9.64 21.03 16.39
C SER A 159 -9.09 20.00 15.41
N ARG A 160 -7.86 19.49 15.62
CA ARG A 160 -7.24 18.44 14.79
C ARG A 160 -6.40 17.41 15.56
N GLN A 161 -6.16 17.60 16.84
CA GLN A 161 -5.45 16.59 17.65
C GLN A 161 -6.41 15.48 18.03
N ILE A 162 -5.98 14.23 17.85
CA ILE A 162 -6.79 13.07 18.18
C ILE A 162 -6.04 12.05 19.03
N SER A 163 -6.81 11.29 19.81
CA SER A 163 -6.36 10.02 20.38
C SER A 163 -7.20 8.88 19.84
N THR A 164 -6.56 7.74 19.57
CA THR A 164 -7.20 6.57 19.01
C THR A 164 -6.84 5.31 19.79
N THR A 165 -7.81 4.42 19.95
CA THR A 165 -7.60 3.09 20.55
C THR A 165 -8.31 2.04 19.72
N GLY A 166 -7.68 0.89 19.49
CA GLY A 166 -8.28 -0.22 18.73
C GLY A 166 -7.25 -1.31 18.42
N ALA A 167 -7.64 -2.26 17.57
CA ALA A 167 -6.75 -3.34 17.16
C ALA A 167 -5.81 -2.84 16.05
N LYS A 168 -4.49 -2.92 16.29
CA LYS A 168 -3.48 -2.53 15.31
C LYS A 168 -3.29 -3.63 14.27
N GLY A 169 -3.44 -3.27 13.01
CA GLY A 169 -3.26 -4.13 11.85
C GLY A 169 -1.81 -4.28 11.41
N GLU A 170 -1.63 -4.70 10.15
CA GLU A 170 -0.31 -4.88 9.54
C GLU A 170 0.49 -3.57 9.54
N VAL A 171 1.80 -3.69 9.76
CA VAL A 171 2.72 -2.55 9.76
C VAL A 171 3.53 -2.57 8.48
N LEU A 172 3.28 -1.58 7.62
CA LEU A 172 4.02 -1.36 6.40
C LEU A 172 5.07 -0.25 6.62
N LYS A 173 6.32 -0.49 6.25
CA LYS A 173 7.37 0.54 6.27
C LYS A 173 7.64 1.01 4.86
N ILE A 174 7.46 2.29 4.60
CA ILE A 174 7.53 2.89 3.26
C ILE A 174 8.58 3.98 3.28
N GLY A 175 9.46 3.99 2.29
CA GLY A 175 10.47 5.02 2.13
C GLY A 175 10.42 5.62 0.74
N MET A 176 10.84 6.87 0.63
CA MET A 176 11.24 7.50 -0.62
C MET A 176 12.77 7.58 -0.65
N ASN A 177 13.39 7.30 -1.78
CA ASN A 177 14.83 7.53 -1.97
C ASN A 177 15.11 8.94 -2.55
N GLU A 178 16.38 9.31 -2.72
CA GLU A 178 16.76 10.62 -3.29
C GLU A 178 16.25 10.87 -4.72
N HIS A 179 15.75 9.84 -5.40
CA HIS A 179 15.20 9.93 -6.76
C HIS A 179 13.67 10.00 -6.80
N GLY A 180 13.00 10.06 -5.64
CA GLY A 180 11.53 10.15 -5.58
C GLY A 180 10.81 8.82 -5.80
N VAL A 181 11.55 7.71 -5.84
CA VAL A 181 10.96 6.37 -5.97
C VAL A 181 10.42 5.93 -4.62
N THR A 182 9.13 5.60 -4.59
CA THR A 182 8.42 5.13 -3.38
C THR A 182 8.31 3.61 -3.39
N GLY A 183 8.55 3.00 -2.24
CA GLY A 183 8.45 1.54 -2.07
C GLY A 183 8.62 1.13 -0.61
N PRO A 184 8.48 -0.17 -0.27
CA PRO A 184 8.83 -0.64 1.06
C PRO A 184 10.29 -0.28 1.38
N GLY A 185 10.51 0.55 2.40
CA GLY A 185 11.76 1.29 2.58
C GLY A 185 12.45 1.06 3.93
N LEU A 186 13.68 0.54 3.86
CA LEU A 186 14.68 0.28 4.91
C LEU A 186 14.32 -0.74 6.00
N THR A 187 14.61 -2.02 5.79
CA THR A 187 14.70 -3.01 6.90
C THR A 187 15.94 -2.70 7.72
N ILE A 188 15.78 -2.24 8.97
CA ILE A 188 16.88 -2.12 9.94
C ILE A 188 16.94 -3.48 10.65
N PRO A 189 18.00 -4.29 10.47
CA PRO A 189 18.16 -5.56 11.19
C PRO A 189 18.02 -5.35 12.70
N ARG A 190 17.39 -6.30 13.42
CA ARG A 190 17.20 -6.23 14.88
C ARG A 190 18.51 -6.07 15.68
N THR A 191 19.66 -6.31 15.06
CA THR A 191 20.99 -6.21 15.66
C THR A 191 21.78 -4.96 15.24
N SER A 192 21.18 -4.05 14.47
CA SER A 192 21.82 -2.78 14.14
C SER A 192 21.74 -1.82 15.33
N ARG A 193 22.91 -1.34 15.78
CA ARG A 193 22.99 -0.26 16.77
C ARG A 193 23.00 1.07 16.03
N ILE A 194 22.08 1.97 16.40
CA ILE A 194 22.05 3.34 15.91
C ILE A 194 22.99 4.15 16.79
N ILE A 195 24.03 4.74 16.20
CA ILE A 195 24.97 5.60 16.90
C ILE A 195 24.73 7.02 16.41
N VAL A 196 24.46 7.93 17.35
CA VAL A 196 24.26 9.36 17.11
C VAL A 196 25.53 10.08 17.57
N GLU A 197 26.27 10.66 16.63
CA GLU A 197 27.49 11.44 16.90
C GLU A 197 27.28 12.86 16.37
N GLY A 198 26.91 13.77 17.28
CA GLY A 198 26.50 15.12 16.90
C GLY A 198 25.26 15.08 16.00
N ASP A 199 25.34 15.75 14.84
CA ASP A 199 24.25 15.84 13.86
C ASP A 199 24.21 14.65 12.87
N ASN A 200 25.06 13.63 13.05
CA ASN A 200 25.14 12.48 12.15
C ASN A 200 24.63 11.18 12.79
N VAL A 201 23.90 10.39 11.98
CA VAL A 201 23.40 9.06 12.35
C VAL A 201 24.08 7.99 11.50
N ARG A 202 24.73 7.01 12.13
CA ARG A 202 25.32 5.84 11.46
C ARG A 202 24.75 4.54 12.02
N LEU A 203 24.70 3.51 11.17
CA LEU A 203 24.28 2.15 11.52
C LEU A 203 25.51 1.26 11.66
N ASP A 204 25.67 0.60 12.81
CA ASP A 204 26.71 -0.40 13.04
C ASP A 204 26.08 -1.79 13.25
N SER A 205 26.54 -2.79 12.51
CA SER A 205 26.00 -4.14 12.56
C SER A 205 26.71 -4.96 13.63
N VAL A 206 26.05 -5.21 14.77
CA VAL A 206 26.57 -6.15 15.77
C VAL A 206 26.07 -7.55 15.43
N THR A 207 26.98 -8.52 15.37
CA THR A 207 26.61 -9.94 15.24
C THR A 207 26.32 -10.48 16.64
N VAL A 208 25.08 -10.89 16.92
CA VAL A 208 24.69 -11.56 18.16
C VAL A 208 23.92 -12.84 17.81
N PRO A 209 24.26 -14.01 18.39
CA PRO A 209 23.66 -15.30 18.03
C PRO A 209 22.20 -15.43 18.49
N GLU A 210 21.40 -16.14 17.69
CA GLU A 210 19.95 -16.29 17.81
C GLU A 210 19.55 -17.27 18.94
N PRO A 211 18.57 -16.94 19.82
CA PRO A 211 18.23 -17.79 20.97
C PRO A 211 17.35 -18.98 20.62
N GLU A 212 17.63 -20.09 21.31
CA GLU A 212 17.29 -21.48 21.02
C GLU A 212 15.83 -21.90 21.30
N ILE A 213 14.94 -20.97 21.63
CA ILE A 213 13.62 -21.29 22.23
C ILE A 213 12.48 -21.42 21.19
N LEU A 214 12.73 -21.15 19.91
CA LEU A 214 11.72 -21.24 18.83
C LEU A 214 11.64 -22.61 18.14
N ARG A 215 12.44 -23.59 18.56
CA ARG A 215 12.55 -24.89 17.86
C ARG A 215 11.43 -25.89 18.13
N GLU A 216 10.63 -25.73 19.18
CA GLU A 216 9.79 -26.85 19.64
C GLU A 216 8.35 -26.87 19.11
N LYS A 217 7.89 -25.83 18.40
CA LYS A 217 6.45 -25.72 18.05
C LYS A 217 6.09 -25.84 16.57
N LEU A 218 6.99 -26.34 15.72
CA LEU A 218 6.82 -26.33 14.26
C LEU A 218 7.20 -27.64 13.56
N THR A 219 7.02 -28.78 14.23
CA THR A 219 7.30 -30.09 13.62
C THR A 219 6.07 -30.97 13.59
N THR A 220 5.32 -30.94 12.47
CA THR A 220 4.57 -32.04 11.79
C THR A 220 3.49 -31.42 10.88
N THR A 221 3.33 -31.70 9.58
CA THR A 221 4.00 -32.58 8.61
C THR A 221 3.66 -32.09 7.18
N LEU A 222 4.63 -32.16 6.26
CA LEU A 222 4.58 -31.98 4.78
C LEU A 222 4.25 -30.59 4.20
N GLY A 223 5.29 -29.98 3.61
CA GLY A 223 5.20 -28.83 2.71
C GLY A 223 5.91 -27.61 3.29
N GLU A 224 7.18 -27.43 2.94
CA GLU A 224 7.96 -26.23 3.23
C GLU A 224 7.12 -24.97 2.92
N ARG A 225 7.01 -24.01 3.86
CA ARG A 225 6.27 -22.77 3.57
C ARG A 225 6.90 -22.12 2.34
N PRO A 226 6.11 -21.73 1.31
CA PRO A 226 6.66 -21.13 0.11
C PRO A 226 7.51 -19.93 0.48
N ARG A 227 8.71 -19.85 -0.10
CA ARG A 227 9.50 -18.63 0.00
C ARG A 227 8.88 -17.59 -0.90
N VAL A 228 8.06 -16.73 -0.31
CA VAL A 228 7.39 -15.64 -1.01
C VAL A 228 8.39 -14.53 -1.30
N THR A 229 8.53 -14.16 -2.57
CA THR A 229 9.33 -13.00 -2.99
C THR A 229 8.48 -12.08 -3.85
N LYS A 230 8.34 -10.82 -3.41
CA LYS A 230 7.68 -9.78 -4.19
C LYS A 230 8.66 -9.19 -5.20
N ILE A 231 8.22 -9.06 -6.44
CA ILE A 231 9.00 -8.61 -7.58
C ILE A 231 8.27 -7.46 -8.25
N THR A 232 8.96 -6.33 -8.41
CA THR A 232 8.47 -5.16 -9.13
C THR A 232 9.15 -5.06 -10.48
N VAL A 233 8.37 -4.77 -11.52
CA VAL A 233 8.85 -4.52 -12.88
C VAL A 233 8.44 -3.11 -13.31
N ILE A 234 9.43 -2.28 -13.64
CA ILE A 234 9.22 -0.92 -14.15
C ILE A 234 10.31 -0.56 -15.15
N SER A 235 9.91 -0.07 -16.31
CA SER A 235 10.75 0.38 -17.42
C SER A 235 11.86 -0.62 -17.74
N TYR A 236 11.47 -1.89 -17.91
CA TYR A 236 12.37 -3.01 -18.20
C TYR A 236 13.46 -3.24 -17.14
N ARG A 237 13.16 -2.93 -15.87
CA ARG A 237 13.99 -3.23 -14.71
C ARG A 237 13.17 -3.99 -13.69
N MET A 238 13.75 -5.06 -13.17
CA MET A 238 13.17 -5.90 -12.13
C MET A 238 13.80 -5.56 -10.77
N SER A 239 13.02 -5.60 -9.68
CA SER A 239 13.53 -5.48 -8.33
C SER A 239 12.82 -6.48 -7.40
N PRO A 240 13.53 -7.36 -6.69
CA PRO A 240 14.99 -7.52 -6.70
C PRO A 240 15.50 -8.18 -8.01
N VAL A 241 16.71 -7.81 -8.47
CA VAL A 241 17.35 -8.41 -9.66
C VAL A 241 18.00 -9.78 -9.41
N LYS A 242 18.20 -10.15 -8.14
CA LYS A 242 18.86 -11.40 -7.72
C LYS A 242 17.93 -12.15 -6.77
N LEU A 243 17.44 -13.28 -7.22
CA LEU A 243 16.66 -14.25 -6.46
C LEU A 243 17.60 -15.39 -6.04
N THR A 244 17.34 -15.96 -4.86
CA THR A 244 18.11 -17.11 -4.37
C THR A 244 17.15 -18.15 -3.83
N ALA A 245 17.49 -19.42 -3.98
CA ALA A 245 16.73 -20.53 -3.43
C ALA A 245 17.64 -21.70 -3.07
N ARG A 246 17.14 -22.62 -2.24
CA ARG A 246 17.74 -23.92 -2.03
C ARG A 246 17.16 -24.92 -3.03
N GLU A 247 17.95 -25.89 -3.46
CA GLU A 247 17.43 -27.01 -4.25
C GLU A 247 16.28 -27.71 -3.51
N GLY A 248 15.17 -27.95 -4.22
CA GLY A 248 13.95 -28.53 -3.65
C GLY A 248 13.02 -27.53 -2.94
N GLN A 249 13.41 -26.26 -2.85
CA GLN A 249 12.60 -25.24 -2.17
C GLN A 249 11.37 -24.87 -2.99
N TYR A 250 10.20 -24.84 -2.34
CA TYR A 250 8.98 -24.31 -2.93
C TYR A 250 9.00 -22.77 -2.90
N ILE A 251 8.81 -22.14 -4.06
CA ILE A 251 8.93 -20.70 -4.26
C ILE A 251 7.61 -20.15 -4.78
N GLN A 252 7.22 -19.00 -4.23
CA GLN A 252 6.14 -18.19 -4.76
C GLN A 252 6.70 -16.81 -5.13
N LEU A 253 6.61 -16.44 -6.40
CA LEU A 253 7.03 -15.13 -6.89
C LEU A 253 5.78 -14.30 -7.20
N TYR A 254 5.67 -13.13 -6.57
CA TYR A 254 4.59 -12.19 -6.77
C TYR A 254 5.09 -11.03 -7.62
N PHE A 255 4.78 -11.03 -8.91
CA PHE A 255 5.19 -10.01 -9.86
C PHE A 255 4.17 -8.88 -9.96
N THR A 256 4.63 -7.63 -10.07
CA THR A 256 3.79 -6.46 -10.35
C THR A 256 4.43 -5.62 -11.45
N SER A 257 3.69 -5.32 -12.52
CA SER A 257 4.10 -4.31 -13.52
C SER A 257 3.49 -2.95 -13.16
N PHE A 258 4.26 -1.87 -13.33
CA PHE A 258 3.79 -0.51 -13.04
C PHE A 258 3.50 0.36 -14.26
N ASP A 259 4.03 0.02 -15.43
CA ASP A 259 4.02 0.90 -16.61
C ASP A 259 3.58 0.21 -17.91
N GLU A 260 4.18 -0.92 -18.25
CA GLU A 260 4.00 -1.57 -19.55
C GLU A 260 3.58 -3.04 -19.45
N VAL A 261 3.27 -3.63 -20.60
CA VAL A 261 3.07 -5.08 -20.70
C VAL A 261 4.44 -5.75 -20.71
N TYR A 262 4.62 -6.80 -19.91
CA TYR A 262 5.83 -7.61 -19.91
C TYR A 262 5.46 -9.09 -19.98
N GLY A 263 6.13 -9.86 -20.83
CA GLY A 263 6.21 -11.31 -20.67
C GLY A 263 7.59 -11.65 -20.12
N ILE A 264 7.64 -12.42 -19.04
CA ILE A 264 8.91 -12.78 -18.38
C ILE A 264 9.03 -14.30 -18.31
N ASP A 265 10.09 -14.81 -18.93
CA ASP A 265 10.48 -16.21 -18.87
C ASP A 265 11.57 -16.43 -17.84
N LEU A 266 11.47 -17.50 -17.07
CA LEU A 266 12.57 -18.01 -16.23
C LEU A 266 13.27 -19.15 -16.99
N GLU A 267 14.40 -18.84 -17.63
CA GLU A 267 15.14 -19.83 -18.43
C GLU A 267 15.53 -21.06 -17.61
N GLY A 268 15.24 -22.25 -18.11
CA GLY A 268 15.51 -23.52 -17.41
C GLY A 268 14.35 -24.05 -16.55
N TYR A 269 13.30 -23.24 -16.37
CA TYR A 269 12.00 -23.65 -15.84
C TYR A 269 10.93 -23.44 -16.91
N ASP A 270 9.86 -24.25 -16.89
CA ASP A 270 8.68 -24.04 -17.73
C ASP A 270 7.77 -23.01 -17.04
N LEU A 271 8.29 -21.79 -16.89
CA LEU A 271 7.64 -20.71 -16.16
C LEU A 271 7.68 -19.44 -17.01
N HIS A 272 6.47 -18.97 -17.33
CA HIS A 272 6.19 -17.74 -18.04
C HIS A 272 5.19 -16.91 -17.24
N VAL A 273 5.34 -15.58 -17.24
CA VAL A 273 4.36 -14.65 -16.65
C VAL A 273 4.09 -13.47 -17.56
N ASP A 274 2.81 -13.28 -17.88
CA ASP A 274 2.28 -12.10 -18.58
C ASP A 274 1.79 -11.05 -17.58
N LEU A 275 2.45 -9.91 -17.54
CA LEU A 275 2.09 -8.78 -16.71
C LEU A 275 1.44 -7.70 -17.54
N GLN A 276 0.18 -7.38 -17.22
CA GLN A 276 -0.45 -6.16 -17.73
C GLN A 276 -0.05 -4.95 -16.87
N PRO A 277 -0.07 -3.73 -17.43
CA PRO A 277 0.21 -2.52 -16.68
C PRO A 277 -0.63 -2.42 -15.42
N ARG A 278 0.01 -2.15 -14.28
CA ARG A 278 -0.61 -1.99 -12.95
C ARG A 278 -1.32 -3.25 -12.43
N GLN A 279 -1.09 -4.41 -13.04
CA GLN A 279 -1.58 -5.69 -12.55
C GLN A 279 -0.46 -6.49 -11.90
N SER A 280 -0.87 -7.44 -11.06
CA SER A 280 0.04 -8.38 -10.41
C SER A 280 -0.32 -9.82 -10.76
N GLN A 281 0.69 -10.67 -10.86
CA GLN A 281 0.55 -12.09 -11.11
C GLN A 281 1.41 -12.87 -10.13
N THR A 282 0.94 -14.05 -9.75
CA THR A 282 1.68 -14.95 -8.86
C THR A 282 2.05 -16.19 -9.64
N VAL A 283 3.30 -16.61 -9.53
CA VAL A 283 3.79 -17.88 -10.07
C VAL A 283 4.43 -18.69 -8.96
N GLU A 284 4.19 -20.00 -9.01
CA GLU A 284 4.64 -20.94 -8.00
C GLU A 284 5.37 -22.09 -8.68
N PHE A 285 6.53 -22.46 -8.15
CA PHE A 285 7.29 -23.58 -8.65
C PHE A 285 8.23 -24.11 -7.57
N THR A 286 8.76 -25.31 -7.80
CA THR A 286 9.82 -25.87 -6.95
C THR A 286 11.15 -25.63 -7.63
N ALA A 287 12.13 -25.05 -6.93
CA ALA A 287 13.49 -24.88 -7.45
C ALA A 287 14.26 -26.20 -7.40
N ASP A 288 13.92 -27.11 -8.29
CA ASP A 288 14.40 -28.50 -8.35
C ASP A 288 15.73 -28.66 -9.11
N LYS A 289 16.27 -27.59 -9.69
CA LYS A 289 17.53 -27.61 -10.44
C LYS A 289 18.53 -26.65 -9.83
N LYS A 290 19.70 -27.14 -9.42
CA LYS A 290 20.86 -26.29 -9.04
C LYS A 290 21.41 -25.53 -10.24
N GLY A 291 21.81 -24.27 -10.02
CA GLY A 291 22.38 -23.44 -11.07
C GLY A 291 22.02 -21.97 -10.94
N THR A 292 22.38 -21.19 -11.96
CA THR A 292 21.90 -19.81 -12.12
C THR A 292 21.08 -19.73 -13.40
N PHE A 293 19.85 -19.28 -13.24
CA PHE A 293 18.82 -19.19 -14.26
C PHE A 293 18.48 -17.72 -14.49
N GLU A 294 18.19 -17.34 -15.71
CA GLU A 294 17.98 -15.95 -16.07
C GLU A 294 16.49 -15.67 -16.24
N LEU A 295 16.02 -14.56 -15.68
CA LEU A 295 14.71 -14.01 -15.99
C LEU A 295 14.87 -13.04 -17.16
N ARG A 296 14.20 -13.32 -18.28
CA ARG A 296 14.31 -12.51 -19.50
C ARG A 296 12.93 -12.06 -19.99
N CYS A 297 12.93 -10.88 -20.62
CA CYS A 297 11.79 -10.42 -21.39
C CYS A 297 11.61 -11.28 -22.64
N ASP A 298 10.39 -11.73 -22.88
CA ASP A 298 10.02 -12.50 -24.06
C ASP A 298 9.65 -11.57 -25.25
N SER A 299 8.96 -12.13 -26.25
CA SER A 299 8.44 -11.39 -27.40
C SER A 299 7.38 -10.33 -27.08
N THR A 300 6.73 -10.41 -25.91
CA THR A 300 5.69 -9.48 -25.48
C THR A 300 6.28 -8.12 -25.10
N CYS A 301 7.57 -8.05 -24.78
CA CYS A 301 8.31 -6.84 -24.42
C CYS A 301 8.71 -5.92 -25.59
N LYS A 302 7.89 -5.88 -26.67
CA LYS A 302 7.94 -4.96 -27.83
C LYS A 302 9.30 -4.27 -28.08
N GLY A 303 10.23 -4.97 -28.73
CA GLY A 303 11.55 -4.42 -29.11
C GLY A 303 12.62 -4.50 -28.01
N LYS A 304 12.34 -5.23 -26.92
CA LYS A 304 13.29 -5.60 -25.85
C LYS A 304 13.31 -7.11 -25.63
N GLU A 305 13.09 -7.89 -26.68
CA GLU A 305 13.12 -9.35 -26.63
C GLU A 305 14.49 -9.83 -26.12
N ASN A 306 14.49 -10.89 -25.31
CA ASN A 306 15.65 -11.45 -24.64
C ASN A 306 16.38 -10.49 -23.69
N ARG A 307 15.79 -9.36 -23.29
CA ARG A 307 16.44 -8.48 -22.31
C ARG A 307 16.53 -9.16 -20.94
N LEU A 308 17.73 -9.19 -20.36
CA LEU A 308 17.95 -9.71 -19.02
C LEU A 308 17.31 -8.81 -17.96
N MET A 309 16.38 -9.38 -17.19
CA MET A 309 15.63 -8.70 -16.13
C MET A 309 16.20 -9.02 -14.74
N GLY A 310 16.62 -10.27 -14.52
CA GLY A 310 17.32 -10.68 -13.32
C GLY A 310 17.76 -12.13 -13.35
N LYS A 311 18.16 -12.67 -12.19
CA LYS A 311 18.68 -14.03 -12.07
C LYS A 311 18.16 -14.74 -10.84
N LEU A 312 17.88 -16.03 -10.96
CA LEU A 312 17.64 -16.95 -9.86
C LEU A 312 18.87 -17.84 -9.67
N THR A 313 19.47 -17.82 -8.48
CA THR A 313 20.53 -18.76 -8.11
C THR A 313 20.00 -19.80 -7.14
N VAL A 314 19.97 -21.06 -7.57
CA VAL A 314 19.60 -22.22 -6.77
C VAL A 314 20.87 -22.90 -6.28
N ARG A 315 21.01 -23.03 -4.95
CA ARG A 315 22.18 -23.61 -4.28
C ARG A 315 21.85 -24.90 -3.56
#